data_AF-A0A8J2S4B7-F1
#
_entry.id   AF-A0A8J2S4B7-F1
#
_cell.length_a   1.000
_cell.length_b   1.000
_cell.length_c   1.000
_cell.angle_alpha   90.00
_cell.angle_beta   90.00
_cell.angle_gamma   90.00
#
_symmetry.space_group_name_H-M   'P 1'
#
loop_
_entity.id
_entity.type
_entity.pdbx_description
1 polymer ?
#
loop_
_entity_poly.entity_id
_entity_poly.type
_entity_poly.pdbx_seq_one_letter_code
_entity_poly.pdbx_strand_id
1 'polypeptide(L)'
;MKLVSITPSRGYCIELGAAFVIIYGTAQGWPLSTTHCQIGATVAVGLFEGAGGVNCKLFAKTCFGWIITIFVAGLLAALFVGPSPEPLKDKYCKGWAANNS
;
A
#
# COMPACT_ATOMS: atom_id res chain seq x y z
N MET A 1 3.67 6.46 -25.71
CA MET A 1 3.35 7.76 -25.10
C MET A 1 4.53 8.19 -24.24
N LYS A 2 5.33 9.15 -24.72
CA LYS A 2 6.37 9.86 -23.95
C LYS A 2 5.65 11.01 -23.23
N LEU A 3 5.69 11.04 -21.89
CA LEU A 3 4.84 11.92 -21.08
C LEU A 3 5.56 13.08 -20.37
N VAL A 4 6.87 13.26 -20.58
CA VAL A 4 7.72 14.47 -20.37
C VAL A 4 9.19 14.01 -20.47
N SER A 5 10.13 14.93 -20.68
CA SER A 5 11.58 14.75 -20.47
C SER A 5 11.90 14.44 -18.99
N ILE A 6 11.44 13.30 -18.49
CA ILE A 6 11.80 12.77 -17.18
C ILE A 6 13.13 12.05 -17.37
N THR A 7 14.20 12.72 -16.95
CA THR A 7 15.52 12.09 -16.81
C THR A 7 15.36 10.87 -15.89
N PRO A 8 15.81 9.66 -16.27
CA PRO A 8 15.73 8.45 -15.45
C PRO A 8 16.24 8.64 -14.01
N SER A 9 17.12 9.62 -13.81
CA SER A 9 17.58 10.12 -12.51
C SER A 9 16.46 10.38 -11.51
N ARG A 10 15.32 10.96 -11.91
CA ARG A 10 14.24 11.31 -10.95
C ARG A 10 13.56 10.07 -10.38
N GLY A 11 13.26 9.08 -11.22
CA GLY A 11 12.69 7.80 -10.78
C GLY A 11 13.68 7.05 -9.90
N TYR A 12 14.97 7.07 -10.26
CA TYR A 12 16.03 6.47 -9.46
C TYR A 12 16.17 7.14 -8.08
N CYS A 13 16.06 8.48 -7.98
CA CYS A 13 16.09 9.19 -6.70
C CYS A 13 14.91 8.83 -5.79
N ILE A 14 13.70 8.67 -6.35
CA ILE A 14 12.51 8.26 -5.58
C ILE A 14 12.71 6.84 -5.03
N GLU A 15 13.16 5.91 -5.87
CA GLU A 15 13.41 4.52 -5.49
C GLU A 15 14.55 4.41 -4.46
N LEU A 16 15.65 5.15 -4.63
CA LEU A 16 16.74 5.21 -3.64
C LEU A 16 16.28 5.81 -2.31
N GLY A 17 15.46 6.86 -2.34
CA GLY A 17 14.91 7.47 -1.12
C GLY A 17 14.00 6.51 -0.35
N ALA A 18 13.12 5.80 -1.07
CA ALA A 18 12.27 4.77 -0.47
C ALA A 18 13.10 3.61 0.11
N ALA A 19 14.10 3.13 -0.65
CA ALA A 19 14.99 2.06 -0.21
C ALA A 19 15.79 2.46 1.04
N PHE A 20 16.30 3.69 1.10
CA PHE A 20 17.06 4.18 2.25
C PHE A 20 16.22 4.18 3.53
N VAL A 21 14.98 4.66 3.46
CA VAL A 21 14.03 4.65 4.60
C VAL A 21 13.69 3.23 5.03
N ILE A 22 13.45 2.33 4.07
CA ILE A 22 13.14 0.92 4.38
C ILE A 22 14.33 0.25 5.06
N ILE A 23 15.55 0.42 4.53
CA ILE A 23 16.77 -0.15 5.13
C ILE A 23 16.98 0.38 6.54
N TYR A 24 16.82 1.70 6.74
CA TYR A 24 16.96 2.33 8.05
C TYR A 24 15.94 1.80 9.06
N GLY A 25 14.68 1.75 8.68
CA GLY A 25 13.65 1.32 9.61
C GLY A 25 13.60 -0.20 9.82
N THR A 26 14.04 -1.00 8.84
CA THR A 26 14.22 -2.44 9.03
C THR A 26 15.36 -2.73 10.01
N ALA A 27 16.42 -1.91 10.02
CA ALA A 27 17.48 -2.01 11.02
C ALA A 27 16.97 -1.75 12.46
N GLN A 28 15.89 -0.99 12.63
CA GLN A 28 15.25 -0.73 13.91
C GLN A 28 14.29 -1.86 14.37
N GLY A 29 14.08 -2.89 13.53
CA GLY A 29 13.19 -4.02 13.84
C GLY A 29 11.70 -3.70 13.77
N TRP A 30 11.32 -2.55 13.20
CA TRP A 30 9.92 -2.18 13.05
C TRP A 30 9.33 -2.78 11.77
N PRO A 31 8.15 -3.43 11.83
CA PRO A 31 7.47 -3.88 10.64
C PRO A 31 6.99 -2.66 9.84
N LEU A 32 7.69 -2.37 8.75
CA LEU A 32 7.42 -1.21 7.90
C LEU A 32 6.65 -1.61 6.65
N SER A 33 5.63 -0.83 6.32
CA SER A 33 4.90 -0.96 5.07
C SER A 33 5.65 -0.22 3.96
N THR A 34 6.25 -0.99 3.05
CA THR A 34 6.98 -0.47 1.88
C THR A 34 6.10 0.39 0.97
N THR A 35 4.80 0.11 0.94
CA THR A 35 3.82 0.88 0.18
C THR A 35 3.73 2.33 0.68
N HIS A 36 3.70 2.53 2.00
CA HIS A 36 3.64 3.88 2.57
C HIS A 36 4.98 4.62 2.39
N CYS A 37 6.11 3.91 2.44
CA CYS A 37 7.42 4.47 2.13
C CYS A 37 7.53 4.96 0.68
N GLN A 38 7.09 4.14 -0.29
CA GLN A 38 7.14 4.50 -1.71
C GLN A 38 6.28 5.73 -2.03
N ILE A 39 5.08 5.79 -1.45
CA ILE A 39 4.19 6.92 -1.69
C ILE A 39 4.66 8.16 -0.94
N GLY A 40 5.17 8.01 0.27
CA GLY A 40 5.83 9.09 1.00
C GLY A 40 7.02 9.67 0.23
N ALA A 41 7.88 8.81 -0.35
CA ALA A 41 9.00 9.24 -1.19
C ALA A 41 8.51 9.97 -2.45
N THR A 42 7.44 9.49 -3.09
CA THR A 42 6.85 10.14 -4.26
C THR A 42 6.26 11.52 -3.92
N VAL A 43 5.58 11.64 -2.77
CA VAL A 43 5.03 12.91 -2.28
C VAL A 43 6.14 13.88 -1.89
N ALA A 44 7.19 13.41 -1.21
CA ALA A 44 8.35 14.21 -0.82
C ALA A 44 9.09 14.79 -2.04
N VAL A 45 9.33 13.96 -3.07
CA VAL A 45 9.95 14.43 -4.32
C VAL A 45 9.03 15.38 -5.08
N GLY A 46 7.72 15.12 -5.11
CA GLY A 46 6.74 16.02 -5.72
C GLY A 46 6.69 17.40 -5.03
N LEU A 47 6.81 17.43 -3.70
CA LEU A 47 6.90 18.67 -2.91
C LEU A 47 8.19 19.45 -3.22
N PHE A 48 9.31 18.75 -3.42
CA PHE A 48 10.60 19.35 -3.78
C PHE A 48 10.62 19.98 -5.19
N GLU A 49 9.77 19.52 -6.12
CA GLU A 49 9.66 20.08 -7.48
C GLU A 49 8.75 21.35 -7.55
N GLY A 50 8.17 21.79 -6.42
CA GLY A 50 7.41 23.05 -6.29
C GLY A 50 5.88 22.91 -6.36
N ALA A 51 5.14 23.99 -6.04
CA ALA A 51 3.68 24.01 -5.83
C ALA A 51 2.80 23.57 -7.03
N GLY A 52 3.39 23.34 -8.22
CA GLY A 52 2.73 22.76 -9.39
C GLY A 52 3.17 21.33 -9.75
N GLY A 53 4.14 20.75 -9.04
CA GLY A 53 4.71 19.42 -9.31
C GLY A 53 3.99 18.28 -8.57
N VAL A 54 3.27 18.59 -7.49
CA VAL A 54 2.47 17.60 -6.77
C VAL A 54 1.16 17.36 -7.51
N ASN A 55 1.13 16.30 -8.32
CA ASN A 55 -0.13 15.74 -8.79
C ASN A 55 -0.85 15.05 -7.62
N CYS A 56 -1.42 15.83 -6.69
CA CYS A 56 -2.30 15.33 -5.61
C CYS A 56 -3.42 14.45 -6.18
N LYS A 57 -3.81 14.69 -7.44
CA LYS A 57 -4.75 13.86 -8.20
C LYS A 57 -4.25 12.43 -8.42
N LEU A 58 -2.95 12.23 -8.62
CA LEU A 58 -2.34 10.91 -8.77
C LEU A 58 -2.30 10.17 -7.42
N PHE A 59 -1.86 10.86 -6.36
CA PHE A 59 -1.90 10.32 -5.00
C PHE A 59 -3.32 9.95 -4.56
N ALA A 60 -4.29 10.85 -4.77
CA ALA A 60 -5.69 10.60 -4.46
C ALA A 60 -6.26 9.40 -5.24
N LYS A 61 -5.87 9.22 -6.51
CA LYS A 61 -6.28 8.06 -7.31
C LYS A 61 -5.75 6.74 -6.75
N THR A 62 -4.53 6.73 -6.22
CA THR A 62 -3.95 5.56 -5.54
C THR A 62 -4.67 5.26 -4.23
N CYS A 63 -4.93 6.28 -3.39
CA CYS A 63 -5.69 6.11 -2.14
C CYS A 63 -7.12 5.60 -2.40
N PHE A 64 -7.82 6.16 -3.39
CA PHE A 64 -9.14 5.66 -3.80
C PHE A 64 -9.06 4.21 -4.29
N GLY A 65 -8.00 3.85 -5.03
CA GLY A 65 -7.75 2.48 -5.45
C GLY A 65 -7.72 1.51 -4.28
N TRP A 66 -7.02 1.83 -3.19
CA TRP A 66 -6.96 0.96 -2.02
C TRP A 66 -8.30 0.79 -1.31
N ILE A 67 -9.05 1.88 -1.13
CA ILE A 67 -10.39 1.82 -0.53
C ILE A 67 -11.28 0.90 -1.36
N ILE A 68 -11.25 1.05 -2.69
CA ILE A 68 -11.98 0.19 -3.61
C ILE A 68 -11.50 -1.26 -3.49
N THR A 69 -10.19 -1.53 -3.38
CA THR A 69 -9.69 -2.91 -3.23
C THR A 69 -10.14 -3.58 -1.93
N ILE A 70 -10.19 -2.86 -0.80
CA ILE A 70 -10.73 -3.39 0.47
C ILE A 70 -12.20 -3.74 0.29
N PHE A 71 -12.95 -2.85 -0.37
CA PHE A 71 -14.38 -3.04 -0.60
C PHE A 71 -14.65 -4.25 -1.51
N VAL A 72 -13.90 -4.38 -2.60
CA VAL A 72 -13.99 -5.50 -3.54
C VAL A 72 -13.52 -6.80 -2.90
N ALA A 73 -12.42 -6.78 -2.14
CA ALA A 73 -11.94 -7.94 -1.39
C ALA A 73 -12.95 -8.40 -0.34
N GLY A 74 -13.56 -7.46 0.39
CA GLY A 74 -14.63 -7.73 1.36
C GLY A 74 -15.87 -8.32 0.69
N LEU A 75 -16.30 -7.76 -0.43
CA LEU A 75 -17.43 -8.28 -1.22
C LEU A 75 -17.16 -9.68 -1.78
N LEU A 76 -15.98 -9.90 -2.35
CA LEU A 76 -15.58 -11.22 -2.87
C LEU A 76 -15.48 -12.25 -1.74
N ALA A 77 -14.88 -11.88 -0.61
CA ALA A 77 -14.82 -12.75 0.56
C ALA A 77 -16.22 -13.07 1.08
N ALA A 78 -17.12 -12.08 1.17
CA ALA A 78 -18.50 -12.28 1.58
C ALA A 78 -19.29 -13.15 0.59
N LEU A 79 -19.06 -12.99 -0.72
CA LEU A 79 -19.71 -13.80 -1.76
C LEU A 79 -19.21 -15.25 -1.77
N PHE A 80 -17.91 -15.46 -1.54
CA PHE A 80 -17.27 -16.78 -1.60
C PHE A 80 -17.40 -17.56 -0.29
N VAL A 81 -17.27 -16.88 0.86
CA VAL A 81 -17.44 -17.47 2.20
C VAL A 81 -18.92 -17.47 2.62
N GLY A 82 -19.76 -16.59 2.08
CA GLY A 82 -21.19 -16.54 2.35
C GLY A 82 -21.95 -17.86 2.15
N PRO A 83 -21.75 -18.60 1.05
CA PRO A 83 -22.36 -19.92 0.84
C PRO A 83 -21.63 -21.06 1.57
N SER A 84 -20.61 -20.77 2.40
CA SER A 84 -19.90 -21.83 3.12
C SER A 84 -20.78 -22.45 4.21
N PRO A 85 -20.77 -23.79 4.34
CA PRO A 85 -21.57 -24.49 5.33
C PRO A 85 -21.15 -24.08 6.76
N GLU A 86 -22.15 -23.74 7.57
CA GLU A 86 -22.06 -23.25 8.95
C GLU A 86 -21.14 -24.04 9.91
N PRO A 87 -20.98 -25.39 9.84
CA PRO A 87 -20.07 -26.10 10.76
C PRO A 87 -18.58 -25.78 10.58
N LEU A 88 -18.16 -25.20 9.44
CA LEU A 88 -16.76 -24.81 9.21
C LEU A 88 -16.41 -23.47 9.84
N LYS A 89 -17.37 -22.53 9.91
CA LYS A 89 -17.18 -21.21 10.52
C LYS A 89 -16.87 -21.34 12.01
N ASP A 90 -17.58 -22.24 12.69
CA ASP A 90 -17.41 -22.50 14.13
C ASP A 90 -16.04 -23.12 14.45
N LYS A 91 -15.56 -24.04 13.59
CA LYS A 91 -14.21 -24.63 13.72
C LYS A 91 -13.11 -23.61 13.43
N TYR A 92 -13.26 -22.75 12.43
CA TYR A 92 -12.31 -21.69 12.13
C TYR A 92 -12.25 -20.63 13.25
N CYS A 93 -13.40 -20.19 13.76
CA CYS A 93 -13.45 -19.23 14.88
C CYS A 93 -12.82 -19.80 16.16
N LYS A 94 -13.09 -21.06 16.50
CA LYS A 94 -12.44 -21.70 17.67
C LYS A 94 -10.94 -21.94 17.46
N GLY A 95 -10.51 -22.32 16.27
CA GLY A 95 -9.10 -22.50 15.93
C GLY A 95 -8.30 -21.18 15.98
N TRP A 96 -8.89 -20.09 15.50
CA TRP A 96 -8.30 -18.75 15.56
C TRP A 96 -8.31 -18.14 16.98
N ALA A 97 -9.30 -18.48 17.80
CA ALA A 97 -9.31 -18.05 19.20
C ALA A 97 -8.26 -18.81 20.04
N ALA A 98 -8.00 -20.08 19.70
CA ALA A 98 -7.07 -20.93 20.44
C ALA A 98 -5.59 -20.68 20.12
N ASN A 99 -5.26 -20.14 18.94
CA ASN A 99 -3.87 -19.84 18.56
C ASN A 99 -3.46 -18.38 18.87
N ASN A 100 -4.43 -17.51 19.16
CA ASN A 100 -4.22 -16.09 19.50
C ASN A 100 -4.56 -15.78 20.97
N SER A 101 -4.66 -16.79 21.83
CA SER A 101 -4.77 -16.69 23.30
C SER A 101 -3.54 -17.31 23.97
#